data_AF-A0A946DV86-F1
#
_entry.id   AF-A0A946DV86-F1
#
_cell.length_a   1.000
_cell.length_b   1.000
_cell.length_c   1.000
_cell.angle_alpha   90.00
_cell.angle_beta   90.00
_cell.angle_gamma   90.00
#
_symmetry.space_group_name_H-M   'P 1'
#
loop_
_entity.id
_entity.type
_entity.pdbx_description
1 polymer ?
#
loop_
_entity_poly.entity_id
_entity_poly.type
_entity_poly.pdbx_seq_one_letter_code
_entity_poly.pdbx_strand_id
1 'polypeptide(L)'
;MPNSFSGPQLILLGLAIVVIGFLLRRSFTLGKKSRERDPAAEVRAEMRAAEQAAESGIRKMEVRLYDYGREVEGRVQTTLTLLNRLILEADEETGRLHELLLTAGQVDETATAAEGVPSVTAPLTADEQRMVRDLKGAGYTVPQISRLLRRPVDDVTAVISDSDDSDETGRTDAA
;
A
#
# COMPACT_ATOMS: atom_id res chain seq x y z
N MET A 1 -100.10 5.99 -31.68
CA MET A 1 -99.98 5.15 -30.47
C MET A 1 -99.23 5.94 -29.41
N PRO A 2 -99.82 6.23 -28.24
CA PRO A 2 -99.13 6.94 -27.17
C PRO A 2 -98.22 5.97 -26.42
N ASN A 3 -96.91 6.16 -26.50
CA ASN A 3 -95.95 5.46 -25.65
C ASN A 3 -96.08 6.02 -24.23
N SER A 4 -96.88 5.36 -23.39
CA SER A 4 -96.93 5.65 -21.97
C SER A 4 -95.59 5.28 -21.35
N PHE A 5 -94.76 6.29 -21.05
CA PHE A 5 -93.51 6.11 -20.32
C PHE A 5 -93.82 5.46 -18.97
N SER A 6 -93.27 4.27 -18.74
CA SER A 6 -93.45 3.56 -17.47
C SER A 6 -92.62 4.23 -16.38
N GLY A 7 -93.10 4.21 -15.13
CA GLY A 7 -92.39 4.79 -13.97
C GLY A 7 -90.88 4.45 -13.88
N PRO A 8 -90.44 3.21 -14.19
CA PRO A 8 -89.02 2.87 -14.21
C PRO A 8 -88.20 3.64 -15.26
N GLN A 9 -88.79 3.98 -16.41
CA GLN A 9 -88.12 4.72 -17.48
C GLN A 9 -87.87 6.18 -17.08
N LEU A 10 -88.79 6.80 -16.32
CA LEU A 10 -88.60 8.15 -15.78
C LEU A 10 -87.47 8.19 -14.74
N ILE A 11 -87.36 7.16 -13.89
CA ILE A 11 -86.27 7.05 -12.91
C ILE A 11 -84.92 6.89 -13.62
N LEU A 12 -84.85 6.02 -14.63
CA LEU A 12 -83.63 5.82 -15.43
C LEU A 12 -83.22 7.08 -16.18
N LEU A 13 -84.18 7.81 -16.76
CA LEU A 13 -83.92 9.07 -17.46
C LEU A 13 -83.43 10.16 -16.49
N GLY A 14 -84.02 10.25 -15.30
CA GLY A 14 -83.53 11.14 -14.25
C GLY A 14 -82.09 10.82 -13.83
N LEU A 15 -81.78 9.54 -13.62
CA LEU A 15 -80.43 9.10 -13.26
C LEU A 15 -79.42 9.37 -14.39
N ALA A 16 -79.80 9.12 -15.65
CA ALA A 16 -78.97 9.41 -16.81
C ALA A 16 -78.61 10.90 -16.90
N ILE A 17 -79.57 11.79 -16.68
CA ILE A 17 -79.34 13.25 -16.69
C ILE A 17 -78.37 13.65 -15.57
N VAL A 18 -78.51 13.10 -14.36
CA VAL A 18 -77.60 13.37 -13.25
C VAL A 18 -76.18 12.92 -13.56
N VAL A 19 -76.02 11.72 -14.12
CA VAL A 19 -74.70 11.19 -14.50
C VAL A 19 -74.07 12.02 -15.61
N ILE A 20 -74.84 12.39 -16.64
CA ILE A 20 -74.37 13.24 -17.74
C ILE A 20 -73.95 14.62 -17.22
N GLY A 21 -74.77 15.24 -16.36
CA GLY A 21 -74.44 16.52 -15.73
C GLY A 21 -73.18 16.45 -14.86
N PHE A 22 -73.00 15.35 -14.12
CA PHE A 22 -71.80 15.12 -13.32
C PHE A 22 -70.54 14.95 -14.19
N LEU A 23 -70.63 14.18 -15.28
CA LEU A 23 -69.52 13.99 -16.22
C LEU A 23 -69.14 15.29 -16.95
N LEU A 24 -70.13 16.07 -17.37
CA LEU A 24 -69.90 17.40 -17.96
C LEU A 24 -69.22 18.32 -16.97
N ARG A 25 -69.74 18.43 -15.73
CA ARG A 25 -69.13 19.26 -14.68
C ARG A 25 -67.67 18.86 -14.44
N ARG A 26 -67.38 17.56 -14.32
CA ARG A 26 -66.02 17.03 -14.15
C ARG A 26 -65.11 17.37 -15.33
N SER A 27 -65.60 17.23 -16.57
CA SER A 27 -64.84 17.52 -17.79
C SER A 27 -64.51 19.02 -17.92
N PHE A 28 -65.48 19.90 -17.67
CA PHE A 28 -65.26 21.34 -17.73
C PHE A 28 -64.33 21.86 -16.64
N THR A 29 -64.34 21.26 -15.43
CA THR A 29 -63.37 21.63 -14.38
C THR A 29 -61.93 21.25 -14.74
N LEU A 30 -61.73 20.16 -15.48
CA LEU A 30 -60.40 19.75 -15.95
C LEU A 30 -59.92 20.61 -17.13
N GLY A 31 -60.80 20.94 -18.07
CA GLY A 31 -60.45 21.75 -19.25
C GLY A 31 -60.06 23.20 -18.93
N LYS A 32 -60.66 23.82 -17.91
CA LYS A 32 -60.32 25.20 -17.49
C LYS A 32 -58.88 25.32 -16.97
N LYS A 33 -58.32 24.26 -16.39
CA LYS A 33 -56.95 24.22 -15.86
C LYS A 33 -55.87 24.30 -16.95
N SER A 34 -56.22 24.00 -18.20
CA SER A 34 -55.31 24.06 -19.35
C SER A 34 -55.21 25.46 -19.96
N ARG A 35 -56.27 26.26 -19.86
CA ARG A 35 -56.36 27.58 -20.53
C ARG A 35 -55.71 28.73 -19.75
N GLU A 36 -55.41 28.51 -18.47
CA GLU A 36 -54.77 29.48 -17.56
C GLU A 36 -53.33 29.07 -17.20
N ARG A 37 -52.69 28.30 -18.09
CA ARG A 37 -51.30 27.89 -17.92
C ARG A 37 -50.42 29.01 -18.46
N ASP A 38 -49.89 29.83 -17.57
CA ASP A 38 -48.95 30.90 -17.91
C ASP A 38 -47.58 30.27 -18.25
N PRO A 39 -47.15 30.30 -19.53
CA PRO A 39 -45.88 29.70 -19.94
C PRO A 39 -44.69 30.38 -19.28
N ALA A 40 -44.78 31.67 -18.95
CA ALA A 40 -43.70 32.37 -18.25
C ALA A 40 -43.58 31.93 -16.80
N ALA A 41 -44.70 31.58 -16.15
CA ALA A 41 -44.70 31.03 -14.80
C ALA A 41 -44.13 29.60 -14.77
N GLU A 42 -44.44 28.77 -15.77
CA GLU A 42 -43.90 27.41 -15.91
C GLU A 42 -42.39 27.42 -16.17
N VAL A 43 -41.90 28.25 -17.09
CA VAL A 43 -40.45 28.42 -17.34
C VAL A 43 -39.73 28.93 -16.09
N ARG A 44 -40.30 29.90 -15.35
CA ARG A 44 -39.70 30.36 -14.08
C ARG A 44 -39.68 29.28 -13.01
N ALA A 45 -40.71 28.45 -12.94
CA ALA A 45 -40.73 27.32 -12.00
C ALA A 45 -39.67 26.28 -12.37
N GLU A 46 -39.50 26.01 -13.67
CA GLU A 46 -38.47 25.11 -14.18
C GLU A 46 -37.06 25.67 -13.95
N MET A 47 -36.83 26.96 -14.20
CA MET A 47 -35.55 27.61 -13.90
C MET A 47 -35.20 27.54 -12.42
N ARG A 48 -36.16 27.82 -11.52
CA ARG A 48 -35.94 27.69 -10.06
C ARG A 48 -35.69 26.25 -9.65
N ALA A 49 -36.38 25.28 -10.25
CA ALA A 49 -36.14 23.86 -9.99
C ALA A 49 -34.74 23.44 -10.45
N ALA A 50 -34.28 23.93 -11.61
CA ALA A 50 -32.93 23.70 -12.11
C ALA A 50 -31.85 24.35 -11.23
N GLU A 51 -32.07 25.58 -10.76
CA GLU A 51 -31.19 26.27 -9.80
C GLU A 51 -31.09 25.50 -8.48
N GLN A 52 -32.22 25.08 -7.92
CA GLN A 52 -32.25 24.27 -6.69
C GLN A 52 -31.57 22.91 -6.88
N ALA A 53 -31.74 22.29 -8.06
CA ALA A 53 -31.06 21.04 -8.38
C ALA A 53 -29.54 21.25 -8.44
N ALA A 54 -29.07 22.32 -9.08
CA ALA A 54 -27.66 22.67 -9.15
C ALA A 54 -27.08 22.96 -7.75
N GLU A 55 -27.75 23.78 -6.93
CA GLU A 55 -27.35 24.06 -5.56
C GLU A 55 -27.29 22.80 -4.69
N SER A 56 -28.28 21.91 -4.82
CA SER A 56 -28.30 20.64 -4.10
C SER A 56 -27.15 19.72 -4.53
N GLY A 57 -26.76 19.79 -5.81
CA GLY A 57 -25.61 19.09 -6.35
C GLY A 57 -24.31 19.60 -5.73
N ILE A 58 -24.14 20.92 -5.65
CA ILE A 58 -22.98 21.56 -5.03
C ILE A 58 -22.86 21.15 -3.56
N ARG A 59 -23.93 21.25 -2.78
CA ARG A 59 -23.92 20.85 -1.35
C ARG A 59 -23.57 19.37 -1.16
N LYS A 60 -24.08 18.48 -2.04
CA LYS A 60 -23.71 17.06 -2.00
C LYS A 60 -22.23 16.84 -2.30
N MET A 61 -21.67 17.59 -3.26
CA MET A 61 -20.23 17.52 -3.55
C MET A 61 -19.39 18.06 -2.41
N GLU A 62 -19.81 19.14 -1.75
CA GLU A 62 -19.15 19.69 -0.57
C GLU A 62 -19.07 18.66 0.57
N VAL A 63 -20.19 18.01 0.88
CA VAL A 63 -20.23 16.93 1.89
C VAL A 63 -19.30 15.79 1.49
N ARG A 64 -19.34 15.33 0.24
CA ARG A 64 -18.44 14.26 -0.25
C ARG A 64 -16.97 14.64 -0.16
N LEU A 65 -16.63 15.89 -0.45
CA LEU A 65 -15.26 16.37 -0.35
C LEU A 65 -14.78 16.37 1.10
N TYR A 66 -15.64 16.78 2.02
CA TYR A 66 -15.37 16.74 3.45
C TYR A 66 -15.18 15.31 3.96
N ASP A 67 -16.10 14.41 3.59
CA ASP A 67 -16.02 12.99 3.96
C ASP A 67 -14.74 12.34 3.41
N TYR A 68 -14.39 12.64 2.15
CA TYR A 68 -13.15 12.16 1.55
C TYR A 68 -11.91 12.71 2.27
N GLY A 69 -11.89 14.01 2.60
CA GLY A 69 -10.80 14.60 3.37
C GLY A 69 -10.59 13.89 4.70
N ARG A 70 -11.69 13.63 5.43
CA ARG A 70 -11.66 12.90 6.70
C ARG A 70 -11.21 11.45 6.56
N GLU A 71 -11.64 10.77 5.50
CA GLU A 71 -11.21 9.39 5.22
C GLU A 71 -9.72 9.33 4.93
N VAL A 72 -9.21 10.23 4.08
CA VAL A 72 -7.79 10.32 3.75
C VAL A 72 -6.96 10.61 5.00
N GLU A 73 -7.40 11.57 5.83
CA GLU A 73 -6.73 11.88 7.09
C GLU A 73 -6.66 10.66 8.02
N GLY A 74 -7.76 9.91 8.16
CA GLY A 74 -7.80 8.68 8.94
C GLY A 74 -6.85 7.60 8.42
N ARG A 75 -6.78 7.41 7.10
CA ARG A 75 -5.86 6.47 6.45
C ARG A 75 -4.40 6.89 6.63
N VAL A 76 -4.09 8.18 6.47
CA VAL A 76 -2.75 8.73 6.68
C VAL A 76 -2.33 8.54 8.13
N GLN A 77 -3.19 8.87 9.09
CA GLN A 77 -2.88 8.71 10.52
C GLN A 77 -2.64 7.24 10.88
N THR A 78 -3.44 6.33 10.34
CA THR A 78 -3.26 4.88 10.54
C THR A 78 -1.93 4.41 9.96
N THR A 79 -1.60 4.86 8.75
CA THR A 79 -0.35 4.50 8.06
C THR A 79 0.86 5.03 8.81
N LEU A 80 0.83 6.28 9.29
CA LEU A 80 1.88 6.87 10.11
C LEU A 80 2.07 6.10 11.42
N THR A 81 0.97 5.68 12.05
CA THR A 81 1.02 4.90 13.30
C THR A 81 1.67 3.53 13.05
N LEU A 82 1.30 2.86 11.96
CA LEU A 82 1.93 1.60 11.55
C LEU A 82 3.42 1.80 11.25
N LEU A 83 3.78 2.85 10.51
CA LEU A 83 5.16 3.14 10.16
C LEU A 83 6.02 3.40 11.41
N ASN A 84 5.52 4.19 12.35
CA ASN A 84 6.19 4.44 13.63
C ASN A 84 6.39 3.16 14.43
N ARG A 85 5.41 2.25 14.44
CA ARG A 85 5.56 0.95 15.08
C ARG A 85 6.64 0.10 14.43
N LEU A 86 6.68 0.05 13.10
CA LEU A 86 7.68 -0.72 12.36
C LEU A 86 9.09 -0.15 12.55
N ILE A 87 9.23 1.17 12.65
CA ILE A 87 10.52 1.81 12.97
C ILE A 87 10.99 1.38 14.36
N LEU A 88 10.11 1.44 15.36
CA LEU A 88 10.46 1.01 16.72
C LEU A 88 10.83 -0.47 16.77
N GLU A 89 10.11 -1.33 16.06
CA GLU A 89 10.40 -2.76 15.98
C GLU A 89 11.76 -3.03 15.28
N ALA A 90 12.06 -2.30 14.20
CA ALA A 90 13.35 -2.39 13.53
C ALA A 90 14.51 -1.89 14.41
N ASP A 91 14.32 -0.83 15.17
CA ASP A 91 15.31 -0.31 16.11
C ASP A 91 15.56 -1.31 17.25
N GLU A 92 14.50 -1.93 17.78
CA GLU A 92 14.60 -2.99 18.80
C GLU A 92 15.37 -4.21 18.28
N GLU A 93 15.06 -4.67 17.06
CA GLU A 93 15.74 -5.81 16.46
C GLU A 93 17.19 -5.49 16.11
N THR A 94 17.48 -4.27 15.67
CA THR A 94 18.86 -3.79 15.45
C THR A 94 19.64 -3.77 16.77
N GLY A 95 19.03 -3.27 17.84
CA GLY A 95 19.62 -3.28 19.18
C GLY A 95 19.92 -4.70 19.67
N ARG A 96 18.96 -5.61 19.50
CA ARG A 96 19.12 -7.03 19.85
C ARG A 96 20.25 -7.70 19.05
N LEU A 97 20.31 -7.47 17.74
CA LEU A 97 21.38 -8.00 16.89
C LEU A 97 22.74 -7.41 17.29
N HIS A 98 22.79 -6.12 17.62
CA HIS A 98 24.00 -5.47 18.11
C HIS A 98 24.48 -6.09 19.43
N GLU A 99 23.58 -6.33 20.39
CA GLU A 99 23.88 -6.99 21.66
C GLU A 99 24.37 -8.43 21.46
N LEU A 100 23.75 -9.18 20.54
CA LEU A 100 24.20 -10.53 20.18
C LEU A 100 25.59 -10.51 19.54
N LEU A 101 25.91 -9.53 18.69
CA LEU A 101 27.24 -9.38 18.10
C LEU A 101 28.29 -9.01 19.15
N LEU A 102 27.97 -8.11 20.07
CA LEU A 102 28.86 -7.78 21.18
C LEU A 102 29.11 -8.99 22.07
N THR A 103 28.07 -9.75 22.38
CA THR A 103 28.18 -10.99 23.18
C THR A 103 28.98 -12.05 22.44
N ALA A 104 28.74 -12.27 21.15
CA ALA A 104 29.49 -13.23 20.34
C ALA A 104 30.96 -12.81 20.18
N GLY A 105 31.25 -11.53 19.97
CA GLY A 105 32.61 -11.00 19.93
C GLY A 105 33.33 -11.12 21.28
N GLN A 106 32.63 -10.87 22.39
CA GLN A 106 33.17 -11.11 23.74
C GLN A 106 33.39 -12.59 24.04
N VAL A 107 32.53 -13.49 23.55
CA VAL A 107 32.76 -14.94 23.67
C VAL A 107 33.98 -15.34 22.86
N ASP A 108 34.23 -14.74 21.70
CA ASP A 108 35.47 -15.00 20.94
C ASP A 108 36.71 -14.50 21.70
N GLU A 109 36.67 -13.30 22.31
CA GLU A 109 37.78 -12.75 23.12
C GLU A 109 37.98 -13.48 24.47
N THR A 110 36.90 -13.89 25.14
CA THR A 110 36.98 -14.61 26.42
C THR A 110 37.21 -16.10 26.24
N ALA A 111 36.75 -16.72 25.15
CA ALA A 111 37.17 -18.06 24.78
C ALA A 111 38.64 -18.06 24.33
N THR A 112 39.12 -17.06 23.58
CA THR A 112 40.57 -16.94 23.29
C THR A 112 41.42 -16.53 24.51
N ALA A 113 40.83 -15.95 25.55
CA ALA A 113 41.53 -15.63 26.81
C ALA A 113 41.44 -16.74 27.89
N ALA A 114 40.40 -17.58 27.87
CA ALA A 114 40.15 -18.63 28.88
C ALA A 114 40.49 -20.04 28.37
N GLU A 115 40.30 -20.33 27.08
CA GLU A 115 41.13 -21.30 26.39
C GLU A 115 42.33 -20.51 25.90
N GLY A 116 43.45 -20.60 26.61
CA GLY A 116 44.72 -20.19 26.03
C GLY A 116 44.78 -20.85 24.65
N VAL A 117 44.60 -20.04 23.61
CA VAL A 117 44.73 -20.47 22.22
C VAL A 117 46.01 -21.29 22.23
N PRO A 118 46.00 -22.60 21.89
CA PRO A 118 47.20 -23.16 21.36
C PRO A 118 47.42 -22.32 20.12
N SER A 119 48.24 -21.27 20.24
CA SER A 119 48.99 -20.74 19.12
C SER A 119 49.62 -22.00 18.60
N VAL A 120 49.01 -22.59 17.58
CA VAL A 120 49.58 -23.72 16.89
C VAL A 120 50.73 -23.07 16.15
N THR A 121 51.84 -22.90 16.88
CA THR A 121 53.17 -22.53 16.43
C THR A 121 53.77 -23.69 15.61
N ALA A 122 52.91 -24.57 15.09
CA ALA A 122 53.28 -25.53 14.10
C ALA A 122 53.23 -24.81 12.75
N PRO A 123 54.29 -24.90 11.95
CA PRO A 123 54.33 -24.30 10.62
C PRO A 123 53.09 -24.74 9.83
N LEU A 124 52.51 -23.83 9.03
CA LEU A 124 51.36 -24.15 8.19
C LEU A 124 51.66 -25.44 7.40
N THR A 125 50.70 -26.35 7.40
CA THR A 125 50.82 -27.58 6.63
C THR A 125 50.90 -27.25 5.14
N ALA A 126 51.56 -28.11 4.35
CA ALA A 126 51.75 -27.89 2.91
C ALA A 126 50.41 -27.74 2.16
N ASP A 127 49.33 -28.34 2.68
CA ASP A 127 47.98 -28.24 2.13
C ASP A 127 47.32 -26.89 2.46
N GLU A 128 47.49 -26.38 3.69
CA GLU A 128 47.03 -25.04 4.09
C GLU A 128 47.73 -23.95 3.27
N GLN A 129 49.04 -24.09 3.01
CA GLN A 129 49.79 -23.14 2.17
C GLN A 129 49.34 -23.13 0.70
N ARG A 130 48.87 -24.27 0.16
CA ARG A 130 48.26 -24.33 -1.18
C ARG A 130 46.91 -23.63 -1.18
N MET A 131 46.11 -23.86 -0.14
CA MET A 131 44.79 -23.25 0.00
C MET A 131 44.86 -21.73 0.12
N VAL A 132 45.84 -21.19 0.87
CA VAL A 132 46.10 -19.73 0.94
C VAL A 132 46.40 -19.16 -0.45
N ARG A 133 47.19 -19.87 -1.27
CA ARG A 133 47.56 -19.43 -2.63
C ARG A 133 46.37 -19.47 -3.58
N ASP A 134 45.56 -20.53 -3.54
CA ASP A 134 44.36 -20.64 -4.36
C ASP A 134 43.34 -19.54 -4.00
N LEU A 135 43.22 -19.20 -2.71
CA LEU A 135 42.34 -18.13 -2.23
C LEU A 135 42.88 -16.72 -2.57
N LYS A 136 44.20 -16.50 -2.53
CA LYS A 136 44.83 -15.26 -3.05
C LYS A 136 44.56 -15.11 -4.55
N GLY A 137 44.73 -16.19 -5.33
CA GLY A 137 44.45 -16.22 -6.77
C GLY A 137 42.98 -15.98 -7.12
N ALA A 138 42.06 -16.37 -6.24
CA ALA A 138 40.63 -16.09 -6.35
C ALA A 138 40.23 -14.66 -5.90
N GLY A 139 41.17 -13.84 -5.43
CA GLY A 139 40.94 -12.43 -5.10
C GLY A 139 40.44 -12.17 -3.67
N TYR A 140 40.54 -13.13 -2.75
CA TYR A 140 40.17 -12.92 -1.35
C TYR A 140 41.20 -12.03 -0.63
N THR A 141 40.72 -11.17 0.27
CA THR A 141 41.60 -10.28 1.04
C THR A 141 42.28 -11.04 2.19
N VAL A 142 43.50 -10.65 2.55
CA VAL A 142 44.31 -11.28 3.62
C VAL A 142 43.54 -11.44 4.95
N PRO A 143 42.74 -10.46 5.42
CA PRO A 143 41.93 -10.63 6.63
C PRO A 143 40.80 -11.67 6.47
N GLN A 144 40.24 -11.82 5.26
CA GLN A 144 39.22 -12.84 4.98
C GLN A 144 39.82 -14.25 4.97
N ILE A 145 41.02 -14.41 4.40
CA ILE A 145 41.74 -15.69 4.39
C ILE A 145 42.13 -16.12 5.81
N SER A 146 42.61 -15.18 6.62
CA SER A 146 42.91 -15.41 8.06
C SER A 146 41.67 -15.88 8.84
N ARG A 147 40.52 -15.26 8.62
CA ARG A 147 39.26 -15.67 9.25
C ARG A 147 38.78 -17.04 8.77
N LEU A 148 38.94 -17.33 7.47
CA LEU A 148 38.52 -18.61 6.88
C LEU A 148 39.35 -19.78 7.43
N LEU A 149 40.66 -19.59 7.58
CA LEU A 149 41.60 -20.62 8.04
C LEU A 149 41.79 -20.64 9.56
N ARG A 150 41.17 -19.69 10.30
CA ARG A 150 41.35 -19.49 11.74
C ARG A 150 42.84 -19.41 12.14
N ARG A 151 43.64 -18.74 11.31
CA ARG A 151 45.08 -18.54 11.52
C ARG A 151 45.39 -17.06 11.69
N PRO A 152 46.43 -16.71 12.47
CA PRO A 152 46.81 -15.31 12.63
C PRO A 152 47.19 -14.71 11.28
N VAL A 153 46.96 -13.40 11.14
CA VAL A 153 47.19 -12.67 9.90
C VAL A 153 48.67 -12.74 9.49
N ASP A 154 49.57 -12.77 10.47
CA ASP A 154 51.02 -12.81 10.27
C ASP A 154 51.48 -14.09 9.52
N ASP A 155 50.90 -15.24 9.87
CA ASP A 155 51.18 -16.54 9.23
C ASP A 155 50.72 -16.57 7.77
N VAL A 156 49.55 -15.99 7.48
CA VAL A 156 49.02 -15.89 6.13
C VAL A 156 49.84 -14.91 5.29
N THR A 157 50.27 -13.79 5.87
CA THR A 157 51.16 -12.83 5.17
C THR A 157 52.53 -13.43 4.88
N ALA A 158 53.08 -14.26 5.77
CA ALA A 158 54.37 -14.91 5.57
C ALA A 158 54.37 -15.86 4.36
N VAL A 159 53.31 -16.66 4.19
CA VAL A 159 53.16 -17.55 3.02
C VAL A 159 52.97 -16.77 1.72
N ILE A 160 52.26 -15.66 1.79
CA ILE A 160 52.01 -14.78 0.66
C ILE A 160 53.31 -14.07 0.22
N SER A 161 54.15 -13.63 1.17
CA SER A 161 55.45 -13.02 0.87
C SER A 161 56.49 -14.02 0.37
N ASP A 162 56.51 -15.24 0.93
CA ASP A 162 57.42 -16.32 0.48
C ASP A 162 57.12 -16.75 -0.97
N SER A 163 55.84 -16.66 -1.39
CA SER A 163 55.45 -16.91 -2.78
C SER A 163 55.86 -15.81 -3.77
N ASP A 164 55.83 -14.53 -3.35
CA ASP A 164 56.21 -13.42 -4.24
C ASP A 164 57.74 -13.38 -4.47
N ASP A 165 58.56 -13.86 -3.53
CA ASP A 165 60.02 -13.99 -3.66
C ASP A 165 60.43 -15.16 -4.60
N SER A 166 59.59 -16.19 -4.71
CA SER A 166 59.86 -17.37 -5.55
C SER A 166 59.60 -17.15 -7.05
N ASP A 167 58.93 -16.05 -7.44
CA ASP A 167 58.69 -15.71 -8.85
C ASP A 167 59.85 -14.90 -9.50
N GLU A 168 60.84 -14.43 -8.73
CA GLU A 168 61.94 -13.61 -9.26
C GLU A 168 63.18 -14.44 -9.69
N THR A 169 63.29 -15.71 -9.28
CA THR A 169 64.47 -16.55 -9.58
C THR A 169 64.37 -17.39 -10.87
N GLY A 170 63.23 -17.34 -11.58
CA GLY A 170 62.97 -18.20 -12.75
C GLY A 170 63.30 -17.61 -14.13
N ARG A 171 63.85 -16.39 -14.25
CA ARG A 171 63.97 -15.69 -15.55
C ARG A 171 65.38 -15.38 -16.04
N THR A 172 66.43 -15.99 -15.47
CA THR A 172 67.79 -15.90 -16.01
C THR A 172 68.40 -17.27 -16.20
N ASP A 173 68.06 -17.94 -17.30
CA ASP A 173 69.00 -18.79 -18.06
C ASP A 173 68.34 -19.23 -19.37
N ALA A 174 68.57 -18.44 -20.41
CA ALA A 174 68.48 -18.87 -21.80
C ALA A 174 69.44 -17.98 -22.61
N ALA A 175 70.72 -18.36 -22.58
CA ALA A 175 71.72 -17.96 -23.57
C ALA A 175 71.84 -19.07 -24.62
#